data_AF-A0A0H5Q231-F1
#
_entry.id   AF-A0A0H5Q231-F1
#
_cell.length_a   1.000
_cell.length_b   1.000
_cell.length_c   1.000
_cell.angle_alpha   90.00
_cell.angle_beta   90.00
_cell.angle_gamma   90.00
#
_symmetry.space_group_name_H-M   'P 1'
#
loop_
_entity.id
_entity.type
_entity.pdbx_description
1 polymer ?
#
loop_
_entity_poly.entity_id
_entity_poly.type
_entity_poly.pdbx_seq_one_letter_code
_entity_poly.pdbx_strand_id
1 'polypeptide(L)'
;MPCHGITDRRWAIKRRQRSRCHTNGVSTTRSQAVLALLRQPLFTARPGGRERASELPTPSDHVGDRFRSRIQRFVSDPFSTLGTGAGRADSPGTTWPGLLRDMFGELAAVPYPKQFLKISFLFTVLNTDETAVTSVNVTTLGGAAYDAPAAAALHDVGDLEDLADAYVTMVNAPTNMGWASYSQLTGVKLAPIAVDGTYAGEPLVAPITGIAGDNASISPQETVALSFWSGLTLGRANYGRMYLPHTHMALTTSTPYALAGVQSDLATAGAVFVRAVNTMENAFVAGSGVDILSSVGSGLVKPVAQVRAGRLNDTQRRRRNNLTEDYVVVAV
;
A
#
# COMPACT_ATOMS: atom_id res chain seq x y z
N MET A 1 72.30 -22.34 -31.31
CA MET A 1 72.47 -22.10 -32.76
C MET A 1 71.97 -23.33 -33.52
N PRO A 2 71.27 -23.21 -34.67
CA PRO A 2 70.17 -22.26 -34.95
C PRO A 2 68.99 -22.91 -35.75
N CYS A 3 67.96 -22.07 -36.02
CA CYS A 3 67.02 -22.10 -37.18
C CYS A 3 65.92 -23.19 -37.24
N HIS A 4 64.73 -23.01 -37.84
CA HIS A 4 63.79 -21.91 -38.20
C HIS A 4 62.68 -22.54 -39.08
N GLY A 5 61.48 -21.93 -39.13
CA GLY A 5 60.45 -22.10 -40.18
C GLY A 5 59.17 -22.81 -39.70
N ILE A 6 58.03 -22.17 -39.41
CA ILE A 6 57.11 -21.36 -40.24
C ILE A 6 56.64 -22.09 -41.50
N THR A 7 55.36 -22.50 -41.54
CA THR A 7 54.42 -22.03 -42.57
C THR A 7 52.95 -22.17 -42.14
N ASP A 8 52.30 -21.05 -42.35
CA ASP A 8 50.89 -20.69 -42.27
C ASP A 8 50.02 -21.41 -43.33
N ARG A 9 48.71 -21.56 -43.07
CA ARG A 9 47.65 -21.65 -44.09
C ARG A 9 46.26 -21.61 -43.45
N ARG A 10 45.73 -20.39 -43.32
CA ARG A 10 44.28 -20.10 -43.38
C ARG A 10 43.77 -20.37 -44.79
N TRP A 11 42.66 -21.11 -44.93
CA TRP A 11 41.71 -20.95 -46.05
C TRP A 11 40.28 -21.19 -45.55
N ALA A 12 39.37 -20.41 -46.12
CA ALA A 12 38.03 -20.15 -45.63
C ALA A 12 36.95 -20.80 -46.53
N ILE A 13 35.76 -21.00 -45.94
CA ILE A 13 34.42 -20.91 -46.55
C ILE A 13 34.01 -21.94 -47.62
N LYS A 14 33.00 -22.79 -47.31
CA LYS A 14 31.70 -22.84 -48.06
C LYS A 14 30.66 -23.81 -47.45
N ARG A 15 29.58 -23.19 -46.95
CA ARG A 15 28.13 -23.45 -47.14
C ARG A 15 27.52 -24.87 -47.15
N ARG A 16 26.51 -24.99 -46.26
CA ARG A 16 25.12 -25.50 -46.41
C ARG A 16 24.87 -26.98 -46.76
N GLN A 17 24.17 -27.65 -45.84
CA GLN A 17 22.89 -28.40 -46.02
C GLN A 17 22.27 -28.60 -44.62
N ARG A 18 21.26 -27.84 -44.19
CA ARG A 18 19.80 -28.10 -44.27
C ARG A 18 19.37 -29.55 -43.93
N SER A 19 19.01 -29.77 -42.66
CA SER A 19 17.97 -30.70 -42.20
C SER A 19 17.18 -29.97 -41.10
N ARG A 20 15.95 -29.48 -41.33
CA ARG A 20 14.65 -30.18 -41.18
C ARG A 20 14.57 -31.11 -39.95
N CYS A 21 14.25 -30.51 -38.80
CA CYS A 21 13.52 -31.17 -37.70
C CYS A 21 12.29 -30.29 -37.43
N HIS A 22 11.11 -30.68 -37.94
CA HIS A 22 10.03 -31.25 -37.13
C HIS A 22 9.57 -30.33 -36.00
N THR A 23 8.72 -29.38 -36.36
CA THR A 23 7.78 -28.70 -35.47
C THR A 23 6.73 -29.72 -35.04
N ASN A 24 6.88 -30.29 -33.84
CA ASN A 24 5.80 -30.96 -33.16
C ASN A 24 4.91 -29.89 -32.52
N GLY A 25 3.68 -29.79 -33.03
CA GLY A 25 2.64 -28.95 -32.50
C GLY A 25 2.26 -29.38 -31.08
N VAL A 26 2.45 -28.49 -30.12
CA VAL A 26 1.82 -28.60 -28.81
C VAL A 26 0.45 -27.96 -28.96
N SER A 27 -0.58 -28.80 -29.08
CA SER A 27 -1.97 -28.35 -29.09
C SER A 27 -2.32 -27.83 -27.70
N THR A 28 -2.73 -26.56 -27.64
CA THR A 28 -3.30 -25.91 -26.47
C THR A 28 -4.70 -26.46 -26.23
N THR A 29 -4.80 -27.56 -25.47
CA THR A 29 -6.05 -28.04 -24.88
C THR A 29 -6.02 -27.80 -23.37
N ARG A 30 -6.32 -26.57 -22.96
CA ARG A 30 -6.72 -26.23 -21.59
C ARG A 30 -7.88 -25.27 -21.66
N SER A 31 -9.09 -25.82 -21.81
CA SER A 31 -10.35 -25.09 -21.61
C SER A 31 -11.53 -26.06 -21.58
N GLN A 32 -11.52 -27.11 -20.74
CA GLN A 32 -12.75 -27.86 -20.36
C GLN A 32 -12.53 -28.62 -19.05
N ALA A 33 -12.66 -27.95 -17.90
CA ALA A 33 -12.83 -28.61 -16.60
C ALA A 33 -13.31 -27.64 -15.49
N VAL A 34 -14.40 -26.87 -15.69
CA VAL A 34 -15.11 -26.18 -14.57
C VAL A 34 -16.63 -26.18 -14.78
N LEU A 35 -17.19 -27.21 -15.42
CA LEU A 35 -18.62 -27.25 -15.74
C LEU A 35 -19.24 -28.59 -15.31
N ALA A 36 -19.20 -28.86 -13.99
CA ALA A 36 -19.98 -29.95 -13.38
C ALA A 36 -20.04 -29.81 -11.84
N LEU A 37 -20.85 -28.89 -11.30
CA LEU A 37 -21.45 -29.05 -9.95
C LEU A 37 -22.53 -27.99 -9.69
N LEU A 38 -23.63 -28.10 -10.44
CA LEU A 38 -24.94 -27.57 -10.02
C LEU A 38 -25.97 -28.67 -10.24
N ARG A 39 -26.42 -29.30 -9.14
CA ARG A 39 -27.74 -29.96 -9.04
C ARG A 39 -28.09 -30.33 -7.58
N GLN A 40 -28.79 -29.38 -6.92
CA GLN A 40 -30.01 -29.54 -6.09
C GLN A 40 -29.95 -30.26 -4.72
N PRO A 41 -30.97 -30.15 -3.83
CA PRO A 41 -32.26 -29.42 -3.94
C PRO A 41 -32.65 -28.50 -2.76
N LEU A 42 -33.75 -27.78 -3.02
CA LEU A 42 -34.62 -27.06 -2.09
C LEU A 42 -34.80 -27.74 -0.73
N PHE A 43 -34.74 -26.96 0.34
CA PHE A 43 -35.46 -27.28 1.57
C PHE A 43 -36.29 -26.09 2.07
N THR A 44 -37.41 -26.50 2.64
CA THR A 44 -38.69 -25.84 2.80
C THR A 44 -38.75 -24.84 3.95
N ALA A 45 -39.63 -23.86 3.77
CA ALA A 45 -40.10 -22.91 4.77
C ALA A 45 -40.57 -23.57 6.08
N ARG A 46 -40.37 -22.86 7.19
CA ARG A 46 -41.17 -23.01 8.41
C ARG A 46 -41.65 -21.64 8.91
N PRO A 47 -42.93 -21.50 9.29
CA PRO A 47 -43.51 -20.26 9.77
C PRO A 47 -43.50 -20.16 11.30
N GLY A 48 -43.61 -18.92 11.81
CA GLY A 48 -44.23 -18.61 13.10
C GLY A 48 -43.28 -18.43 14.28
N GLY A 49 -43.20 -17.18 14.79
CA GLY A 49 -42.42 -16.89 16.00
C GLY A 49 -42.58 -15.48 16.55
N ARG A 50 -43.81 -15.13 16.93
CA ARG A 50 -44.26 -14.13 17.94
C ARG A 50 -43.35 -12.93 18.28
N GLU A 51 -43.94 -11.76 18.03
CA GLU A 51 -43.70 -10.47 18.68
C GLU A 51 -43.61 -10.58 20.22
N ARG A 52 -42.58 -9.94 20.78
CA ARG A 52 -42.64 -9.32 22.12
C ARG A 52 -41.92 -7.98 22.05
N ALA A 53 -42.72 -6.91 22.13
CA ALA A 53 -42.26 -5.60 22.51
C ALA A 53 -41.80 -5.65 23.98
N SER A 54 -40.57 -5.25 24.25
CA SER A 54 -40.09 -4.93 25.59
C SER A 54 -39.48 -3.54 25.56
N GLU A 55 -39.96 -2.73 26.50
CA GLU A 55 -39.79 -1.29 26.66
C GLU A 55 -38.32 -0.86 26.70
N LEU A 56 -38.02 0.21 25.96
CA LEU A 56 -36.75 0.93 26.03
C LEU A 56 -36.78 1.92 27.22
N PRO A 57 -35.78 1.91 28.12
CA PRO A 57 -35.62 2.97 29.09
C PRO A 57 -35.10 4.24 28.40
N THR A 58 -35.71 5.38 28.75
CA THR A 58 -35.30 6.71 28.30
C THR A 58 -33.90 7.06 28.83
N PRO A 59 -33.01 7.66 28.02
CA PRO A 59 -31.73 8.15 28.51
C PRO A 59 -31.98 9.44 29.31
N SER A 60 -31.73 9.39 30.61
CA SER A 60 -31.67 10.57 31.46
C SER A 60 -30.45 11.42 31.09
N ASP A 61 -30.71 12.66 30.71
CA ASP A 61 -29.75 13.76 30.58
C ASP A 61 -28.88 13.88 31.84
N HIS A 62 -27.58 13.54 31.82
CA HIS A 62 -26.59 14.02 32.81
C HIS A 62 -25.12 13.72 32.42
N VAL A 63 -24.71 13.96 31.16
CA VAL A 63 -23.28 13.86 30.77
C VAL A 63 -22.72 15.14 30.12
N GLY A 64 -23.56 16.14 29.82
CA GLY A 64 -23.16 17.38 29.12
C GLY A 64 -22.43 18.44 29.94
N ASP A 65 -22.58 18.47 31.28
CA ASP A 65 -22.21 19.66 32.06
C ASP A 65 -20.82 19.62 32.72
N ARG A 66 -20.13 18.47 32.74
CA ARG A 66 -18.79 18.39 33.35
C ARG A 66 -17.62 18.69 32.39
N PHE A 67 -17.87 18.76 31.08
CA PHE A 67 -16.82 19.01 30.10
C PHE A 67 -16.67 20.50 29.72
N ARG A 68 -17.72 21.31 29.90
CA ARG A 68 -17.70 22.75 29.59
C ARG A 68 -17.00 23.61 30.64
N SER A 69 -16.85 23.16 31.89
CA SER A 69 -16.23 23.95 32.97
C SER A 69 -14.70 23.89 33.04
N ARG A 70 -14.04 23.00 32.28
CA ARG A 70 -12.56 22.90 32.25
C ARG A 70 -11.90 23.71 31.13
N ILE A 71 -12.63 24.04 30.06
CA ILE A 71 -12.07 24.78 28.91
C ILE A 71 -12.11 26.30 29.14
N GLN A 72 -13.05 26.82 29.94
CA GLN A 72 -13.10 28.26 30.27
C GLN A 72 -12.05 28.73 31.29
N ARG A 73 -11.29 27.84 31.94
CA ARG A 73 -10.21 28.22 32.87
C ARG A 73 -8.84 28.44 32.22
N PHE A 74 -8.69 28.15 30.92
CA PHE A 74 -7.39 28.23 30.24
C PHE A 74 -7.24 29.44 29.31
N VAL A 75 -8.31 30.24 29.12
CA VAL A 75 -8.32 31.33 28.12
C VAL A 75 -8.27 32.73 28.74
N SER A 76 -8.43 32.89 30.07
CA SER A 76 -8.61 34.22 30.66
C SER A 76 -7.50 34.76 31.57
N ASP A 77 -6.37 34.07 31.79
CA ASP A 77 -5.25 34.69 32.52
C ASP A 77 -3.88 34.02 32.24
N PRO A 78 -3.09 34.56 31.30
CA PRO A 78 -1.66 34.30 31.27
C PRO A 78 -0.92 35.55 31.78
N PHE A 79 -0.34 35.43 32.98
CA PHE A 79 0.72 36.31 33.51
C PHE A 79 0.34 37.74 33.92
N SER A 80 -0.35 37.87 35.06
CA SER A 80 -0.21 39.06 35.91
C SER A 80 0.35 38.67 37.28
N THR A 81 1.67 38.52 37.39
CA THR A 81 2.50 38.77 38.59
C THR A 81 3.88 38.12 38.41
N LEU A 82 4.73 38.74 37.61
CA LEU A 82 6.18 38.58 37.77
C LEU A 82 6.80 39.97 37.76
N GLY A 83 7.56 40.22 38.83
CA GLY A 83 7.96 41.53 39.28
C GLY A 83 8.78 42.33 38.28
N THR A 84 8.64 43.64 38.42
CA THR A 84 9.48 44.70 37.84
C THR A 84 10.93 44.55 38.30
N GLY A 85 11.68 43.68 37.64
CA GLY A 85 13.14 43.64 37.66
C GLY A 85 13.68 44.42 36.47
N ALA A 86 13.96 45.70 36.67
CA ALA A 86 14.62 46.54 35.68
C ALA A 86 16.05 46.06 35.43
N GLY A 87 16.39 45.82 34.17
CA GLY A 87 17.77 45.67 33.72
C GLY A 87 18.03 44.41 32.91
N ARG A 88 17.73 44.45 31.60
CA ARG A 88 18.54 43.68 30.65
C ARG A 88 18.46 44.25 29.24
N ALA A 89 19.64 44.35 28.64
CA ALA A 89 19.99 45.04 27.42
C ALA A 89 19.13 44.70 26.21
N ASP A 90 18.94 45.74 25.39
CA ASP A 90 18.43 45.72 24.02
C ASP A 90 19.09 44.61 23.20
N SER A 91 18.40 43.50 23.05
CA SER A 91 18.65 42.54 21.97
C SER A 91 17.59 42.80 20.91
N PRO A 92 17.98 43.03 19.64
CA PRO A 92 17.03 43.39 18.60
C PRO A 92 16.08 42.22 18.33
N GLY A 93 14.84 42.36 18.82
CA GLY A 93 13.63 41.87 18.17
C GLY A 93 13.60 40.41 17.69
N THR A 94 14.00 39.44 18.50
CA THR A 94 13.65 38.03 18.23
C THR A 94 12.16 37.85 18.50
N THR A 95 11.33 38.21 17.52
CA THR A 95 9.88 37.97 17.60
C THR A 95 9.65 36.45 17.71
N TRP A 96 8.70 36.03 18.54
CA TRP A 96 8.32 34.61 18.70
C TRP A 96 8.14 33.84 17.38
N PRO A 97 7.62 34.44 16.29
CA PRO A 97 7.60 33.80 14.97
C PRO A 97 8.99 33.51 14.37
N GLY A 98 10.00 34.36 14.62
CA GLY A 98 11.38 34.13 14.21
C GLY A 98 12.04 33.00 15.01
N LEU A 99 11.80 32.95 16.32
CA LEU A 99 12.30 31.86 17.18
C LEU A 99 11.64 30.52 16.84
N LEU A 100 10.35 30.49 16.50
CA LEU A 100 9.68 29.30 15.97
C LEU A 100 10.18 28.95 14.57
N ARG A 101 10.44 29.92 13.70
CA ARG A 101 11.00 29.66 12.36
C ARG A 101 12.45 29.18 12.40
N ASP A 102 13.24 29.56 13.40
CA ASP A 102 14.62 29.10 13.61
C ASP A 102 14.67 27.79 14.42
N MET A 103 13.75 27.59 15.38
CA MET A 103 13.60 26.31 16.09
C MET A 103 12.96 25.22 15.22
N PHE A 104 12.05 25.61 14.33
CA PHE A 104 11.52 24.78 13.25
C PHE A 104 12.16 25.16 11.91
N GLY A 105 13.42 25.62 11.98
CA GLY A 105 14.31 25.93 10.85
C GLY A 105 13.86 25.15 9.65
N GLU A 106 13.25 25.89 8.70
CA GLU A 106 12.69 25.43 7.42
C GLU A 106 12.96 23.94 7.27
N LEU A 107 12.04 23.10 7.76
CA LEU A 107 12.19 21.65 7.86
C LEU A 107 12.38 21.09 6.45
N ALA A 108 13.59 21.27 5.92
CA ALA A 108 14.03 20.74 4.66
C ALA A 108 13.76 19.25 4.80
N ALA A 109 12.96 18.73 3.87
CA ALA A 109 12.52 17.35 3.91
C ALA A 109 13.76 16.50 4.13
N VAL A 110 13.81 15.81 5.28
CA VAL A 110 14.98 15.01 5.61
C VAL A 110 15.12 13.98 4.50
N PRO A 111 16.27 13.93 3.81
CA PRO A 111 16.40 13.06 2.67
C PRO A 111 16.28 11.59 3.10
N TYR A 112 15.72 10.77 2.23
CA TYR A 112 15.81 9.33 2.30
C TYR A 112 17.29 8.90 2.29
N PRO A 113 17.62 7.79 2.97
CA PRO A 113 18.99 7.29 3.04
C PRO A 113 19.57 6.90 1.68
N LYS A 114 18.71 6.64 0.69
CA LYS A 114 19.05 6.34 -0.70
C LYS A 114 17.83 6.42 -1.60
N GLN A 115 18.07 6.33 -2.90
CA GLN A 115 17.02 6.21 -3.91
C GLN A 115 16.31 4.85 -3.84
N PHE A 116 15.08 4.81 -4.34
CA PHE A 116 14.25 3.62 -4.34
C PHE A 116 13.21 3.68 -5.47
N LEU A 117 12.63 2.53 -5.82
CA LEU A 117 11.45 2.47 -6.69
C LEU A 117 10.20 2.45 -5.84
N LYS A 118 9.21 3.22 -6.27
CA LYS A 118 7.86 3.17 -5.71
C LYS A 118 6.92 2.50 -6.71
N ILE A 119 6.45 1.31 -6.36
CA ILE A 119 5.43 0.58 -7.11
C ILE A 119 4.08 1.03 -6.59
N SER A 120 3.25 1.59 -7.47
CA SER A 120 1.93 2.12 -7.12
C SER A 120 0.85 1.45 -7.96
N PHE A 121 -0.16 0.90 -7.29
CA PHE A 121 -1.34 0.29 -7.89
C PHE A 121 -2.43 1.35 -7.96
N LEU A 122 -2.88 1.66 -9.17
CA LEU A 122 -3.78 2.77 -9.46
C LEU A 122 -5.21 2.24 -9.60
N PHE A 123 -6.14 2.88 -8.90
CA PHE A 123 -7.54 2.53 -8.91
C PHE A 123 -8.37 3.73 -9.33
N THR A 124 -9.40 3.48 -10.12
CA THR A 124 -10.49 4.43 -10.36
C THR A 124 -11.75 3.97 -9.65
N VAL A 125 -12.53 4.92 -9.14
CA VAL A 125 -13.87 4.67 -8.67
C VAL A 125 -14.82 4.89 -9.85
N LEU A 126 -15.60 3.87 -10.18
CA LEU A 126 -16.51 3.91 -11.32
C LEU A 126 -17.57 4.99 -11.11
N ASN A 127 -17.88 5.71 -12.19
CA ASN A 127 -18.87 6.80 -12.22
C ASN A 127 -18.51 8.01 -11.34
N THR A 128 -17.25 8.16 -10.94
CA THR A 128 -16.75 9.35 -10.24
C THR A 128 -15.37 9.75 -10.79
N ASP A 129 -14.91 10.95 -10.43
CA ASP A 129 -13.53 11.41 -10.73
C ASP A 129 -12.54 10.98 -9.63
N GLU A 130 -12.96 10.12 -8.69
CA GLU A 130 -12.12 9.71 -7.58
C GLU A 130 -11.14 8.61 -8.01
N THR A 131 -9.92 8.73 -7.49
CA THR A 131 -8.88 7.71 -7.63
C THR A 131 -8.42 7.23 -6.26
N ALA A 132 -7.96 5.99 -6.21
CA ALA A 132 -7.26 5.45 -5.05
C ALA A 132 -5.92 4.88 -5.47
N VAL A 133 -4.94 4.97 -4.58
CA VAL A 133 -3.59 4.48 -4.83
C VAL A 133 -3.10 3.76 -3.60
N THR A 134 -2.45 2.63 -3.81
CA THR A 134 -1.66 1.96 -2.79
C THR A 134 -0.30 1.64 -3.34
N SER A 135 0.71 1.53 -2.49
CA SER A 135 2.09 1.41 -2.97
C SER A 135 2.98 0.63 -2.03
N VAL A 136 4.01 0.02 -2.60
CA VAL A 136 5.15 -0.55 -1.90
C VAL A 136 6.44 0.09 -2.41
N ASN A 137 7.47 0.08 -1.57
CA ASN A 137 8.78 0.60 -1.94
C ASN A 137 9.75 -0.57 -2.13
N VAL A 138 10.60 -0.46 -3.13
CA VAL A 138 11.62 -1.45 -3.48
C VAL A 138 12.97 -0.77 -3.58
N THR A 139 13.99 -1.31 -2.90
CA THR A 139 15.38 -0.88 -3.04
C THR A 139 16.31 -2.06 -2.83
N THR A 140 17.62 -1.86 -2.93
CA THR A 140 18.63 -2.91 -2.73
C THR A 140 18.91 -3.11 -1.24
N LEU A 141 19.30 -4.31 -0.80
CA LEU A 141 19.79 -4.52 0.57
C LEU A 141 21.32 -4.54 0.58
N GLY A 142 21.96 -3.67 1.37
CA GLY A 142 23.42 -3.56 1.45
C GLY A 142 23.97 -2.28 0.84
N GLY A 143 25.20 -1.94 1.23
CA GLY A 143 25.82 -0.60 1.07
C GLY A 143 26.14 -0.12 -0.34
N ALA A 144 25.75 -0.83 -1.39
CA ALA A 144 25.81 -0.27 -2.73
C ALA A 144 24.68 0.77 -2.86
N ALA A 145 25.04 1.99 -3.26
CA ALA A 145 24.05 3.00 -3.60
C ALA A 145 23.10 2.43 -4.66
N TYR A 146 21.80 2.69 -4.50
CA TYR A 146 20.86 2.51 -5.60
C TYR A 146 21.29 3.50 -6.68
N ASP A 147 22.02 3.02 -7.69
CA ASP A 147 22.57 3.88 -8.72
C ASP A 147 21.44 4.23 -9.69
N ALA A 148 20.91 5.45 -9.54
CA ALA A 148 19.84 6.04 -10.35
C ALA A 148 19.89 5.71 -11.86
N PRO A 149 21.06 5.66 -12.51
CA PRO A 149 21.14 5.37 -13.94
C PRO A 149 20.64 3.95 -14.31
N ALA A 150 20.62 3.01 -13.36
CA ALA A 150 20.02 1.69 -13.58
C ALA A 150 18.48 1.71 -13.60
N ALA A 151 17.85 2.74 -13.02
CA ALA A 151 16.41 2.97 -13.20
C ALA A 151 16.05 3.43 -14.63
N ALA A 152 17.04 3.73 -15.50
CA ALA A 152 16.76 3.92 -16.92
C ALA A 152 16.50 2.59 -17.67
N ALA A 153 16.78 1.44 -17.04
CA ALA A 153 16.43 0.12 -17.53
C ALA A 153 15.16 -0.43 -16.87
N LEU A 154 14.24 0.45 -16.44
CA LEU A 154 12.89 0.04 -16.04
C LEU A 154 12.31 -0.84 -17.14
N HIS A 155 12.03 -2.09 -16.79
CA HIS A 155 11.74 -3.12 -17.76
C HIS A 155 10.40 -2.91 -18.46
N ASP A 156 10.19 -3.70 -19.50
CA ASP A 156 9.04 -3.69 -20.41
C ASP A 156 7.70 -3.76 -19.66
N VAL A 157 6.64 -3.32 -20.33
CA VAL A 157 5.26 -3.27 -19.82
C VAL A 157 4.80 -4.64 -19.27
N GLY A 158 5.31 -5.75 -19.83
CA GLY A 158 4.99 -7.11 -19.37
C GLY A 158 5.28 -7.36 -17.88
N ASP A 159 6.38 -6.82 -17.35
CA ASP A 159 6.71 -7.00 -15.93
C ASP A 159 5.73 -6.23 -15.01
N LEU A 160 5.13 -5.15 -15.52
CA LEU A 160 4.09 -4.41 -14.79
C LEU A 160 2.74 -5.11 -14.82
N GLU A 161 2.43 -5.87 -15.86
CA GLU A 161 1.24 -6.74 -15.91
C GLU A 161 1.39 -7.91 -14.93
N ASP A 162 2.58 -8.53 -14.84
CA ASP A 162 2.85 -9.57 -13.85
C ASP A 162 2.72 -9.05 -12.41
N LEU A 163 3.14 -7.81 -12.14
CA LEU A 163 2.91 -7.14 -10.85
C LEU A 163 1.42 -6.95 -10.55
N ALA A 164 0.63 -6.59 -11.56
CA ALA A 164 -0.81 -6.45 -11.42
C ALA A 164 -1.46 -7.78 -11.07
N ASP A 165 -1.08 -8.86 -11.76
CA ASP A 165 -1.59 -10.20 -11.51
C ASP A 165 -1.22 -10.71 -10.12
N ALA A 166 0.02 -10.43 -9.66
CA ALA A 166 0.43 -10.74 -8.30
C ALA A 166 -0.40 -9.97 -7.25
N TYR A 167 -0.71 -8.70 -7.52
CA TYR A 167 -1.56 -7.89 -6.66
C TYR A 167 -3.01 -8.40 -6.63
N VAL A 168 -3.59 -8.70 -7.80
CA VAL A 168 -4.96 -9.23 -7.91
C VAL A 168 -5.07 -10.58 -7.22
N THR A 169 -4.07 -11.45 -7.40
CA THR A 169 -3.98 -12.73 -6.69
C THR A 169 -3.97 -12.52 -5.19
N MET A 170 -3.19 -11.55 -4.69
CA MET A 170 -3.15 -11.24 -3.26
C MET A 170 -4.50 -10.78 -2.72
N VAL A 171 -5.20 -9.89 -3.45
CA VAL A 171 -6.49 -9.35 -3.01
C VAL A 171 -7.60 -10.40 -3.07
N ASN A 172 -7.57 -11.32 -4.03
CA ASN A 172 -8.61 -12.34 -4.19
C ASN A 172 -8.36 -13.64 -3.41
N ALA A 173 -7.16 -13.82 -2.84
CA ALA A 173 -6.81 -15.05 -2.12
C ALA A 173 -7.59 -15.27 -0.81
N PRO A 174 -7.84 -14.26 0.05
CA PRO A 174 -8.49 -14.51 1.33
C PRO A 174 -9.97 -14.82 1.17
N THR A 175 -10.39 -15.95 1.74
CA THR A 175 -11.81 -16.25 1.83
C THR A 175 -12.49 -15.21 2.72
N ASN A 176 -13.64 -14.69 2.31
CA ASN A 176 -14.38 -13.65 3.04
C ASN A 176 -13.69 -12.27 3.12
N MET A 177 -12.72 -11.99 2.25
CA MET A 177 -12.38 -10.62 1.89
C MET A 177 -13.03 -10.29 0.55
N GLY A 178 -13.60 -9.09 0.44
CA GLY A 178 -14.16 -8.59 -0.81
C GLY A 178 -13.44 -7.35 -1.28
N TRP A 179 -13.55 -7.10 -2.58
CA TRP A 179 -13.17 -5.85 -3.22
C TRP A 179 -14.42 -5.21 -3.82
N ALA A 180 -14.57 -3.90 -3.59
CA ALA A 180 -15.75 -3.17 -4.00
C ALA A 180 -15.97 -3.20 -5.51
N SER A 181 -17.20 -3.47 -5.95
CA SER A 181 -17.55 -3.54 -7.37
C SER A 181 -17.49 -2.20 -8.10
N TYR A 182 -17.52 -1.09 -7.36
CA TYR A 182 -17.33 0.25 -7.90
C TYR A 182 -15.84 0.65 -7.99
N SER A 183 -14.89 -0.20 -7.58
CA SER A 183 -13.47 0.13 -7.65
C SER A 183 -12.78 -0.78 -8.66
N GLN A 184 -12.01 -0.17 -9.56
CA GLN A 184 -11.31 -0.88 -10.62
C GLN A 184 -9.82 -0.58 -10.56
N LEU A 185 -8.96 -1.61 -10.61
CA LEU A 185 -7.51 -1.46 -10.81
C LEU A 185 -7.29 -1.14 -12.28
N THR A 186 -6.74 0.02 -12.58
CA THR A 186 -6.59 0.54 -13.96
C THR A 186 -5.15 0.61 -14.43
N GLY A 187 -4.17 0.51 -13.53
CA GLY A 187 -2.78 0.58 -13.92
C GLY A 187 -1.82 0.30 -12.78
N VAL A 188 -0.58 0.02 -13.16
CA VAL A 188 0.57 -0.03 -12.26
C VAL A 188 1.55 1.05 -12.70
N LYS A 189 2.00 1.85 -11.72
CA LYS A 189 3.01 2.88 -11.90
C LYS A 189 4.28 2.48 -11.16
N LEU A 190 5.40 2.53 -11.86
CA LEU A 190 6.73 2.32 -11.31
C LEU A 190 7.51 3.63 -11.39
N ALA A 191 7.76 4.25 -10.24
CA ALA A 191 8.37 5.56 -10.17
C ALA A 191 9.73 5.53 -9.46
N PRO A 192 10.83 5.99 -10.09
CA PRO A 192 12.09 6.14 -9.40
C PRO A 192 12.06 7.38 -8.51
N ILE A 193 12.41 7.21 -7.23
CA ILE A 193 12.38 8.25 -6.21
C ILE A 193 13.81 8.58 -5.77
N ALA A 194 14.16 9.85 -5.86
CA ALA A 194 15.43 10.40 -5.43
C ALA A 194 15.54 10.47 -3.90
N VAL A 195 16.74 10.76 -3.40
CA VAL A 195 17.00 10.90 -1.95
C VAL A 195 16.21 12.06 -1.32
N ASP A 196 15.88 13.10 -2.08
CA ASP A 196 15.03 14.20 -1.59
C ASP A 196 13.53 13.86 -1.58
N GLY A 197 13.15 12.66 -2.05
CA GLY A 197 11.77 12.22 -2.17
C GLY A 197 11.06 12.69 -3.44
N THR A 198 11.76 13.37 -4.34
CA THR A 198 11.24 13.77 -5.66
C THR A 198 11.40 12.64 -6.67
N TYR A 199 10.81 12.77 -7.86
CA TYR A 199 11.04 11.80 -8.94
C TYR A 199 12.46 11.96 -9.50
N ALA A 200 13.23 10.87 -9.50
CA ALA A 200 14.58 10.84 -10.06
C ALA A 200 14.58 10.70 -11.60
N GLY A 201 13.41 10.47 -12.20
CA GLY A 201 13.21 10.24 -13.63
C GLY A 201 11.73 10.08 -13.95
N GLU A 202 11.42 9.88 -15.24
CA GLU A 202 10.04 9.70 -15.70
C GLU A 202 9.46 8.38 -15.15
N PRO A 203 8.29 8.40 -14.48
CA PRO A 203 7.65 7.18 -14.02
C PRO A 203 7.12 6.36 -15.20
N LEU A 204 7.33 5.05 -15.16
CA LEU A 204 6.68 4.12 -16.08
C LEU A 204 5.26 3.85 -15.61
N VAL A 205 4.28 3.90 -16.51
CA VAL A 205 2.88 3.61 -16.23
C VAL A 205 2.39 2.57 -17.23
N ALA A 206 2.01 1.39 -16.75
CA ALA A 206 1.31 0.38 -17.53
C ALA A 206 -0.19 0.47 -17.25
N PRO A 207 -1.01 0.86 -18.23
CA PRO A 207 -2.46 0.68 -18.11
C PRO A 207 -2.78 -0.81 -18.14
N ILE A 208 -3.75 -1.23 -17.33
CA ILE A 208 -4.19 -2.62 -17.25
C ILE A 208 -5.66 -2.65 -17.66
N THR A 209 -6.07 -3.73 -18.33
CA THR A 209 -7.49 -3.97 -18.61
C THR A 209 -8.22 -4.03 -17.28
N GLY A 210 -9.06 -3.03 -17.02
CA GLY A 210 -9.40 -2.73 -15.64
C GLY A 210 -10.13 -3.88 -14.94
N ILE A 211 -9.61 -4.28 -13.79
CA ILE A 211 -10.14 -5.39 -12.99
C ILE A 211 -10.99 -4.77 -11.88
N ALA A 212 -12.29 -5.00 -11.90
CA ALA A 212 -13.20 -4.51 -10.87
C ALA A 212 -13.43 -5.58 -9.79
N GLY A 213 -13.71 -5.14 -8.56
CA GLY A 213 -14.22 -6.02 -7.53
C GLY A 213 -15.62 -6.57 -7.86
N ASP A 214 -16.12 -7.48 -7.05
CA ASP A 214 -17.43 -8.12 -7.21
C ASP A 214 -18.40 -7.82 -6.06
N ASN A 215 -17.96 -7.09 -5.04
CA ASN A 215 -18.75 -6.85 -3.83
C ASN A 215 -19.39 -5.46 -3.81
N ALA A 216 -20.70 -5.41 -3.99
CA ALA A 216 -21.46 -4.15 -4.00
C ALA A 216 -21.71 -3.55 -2.60
N SER A 217 -21.46 -4.29 -1.52
CA SER A 217 -21.81 -3.90 -0.15
C SER A 217 -20.67 -3.24 0.64
N ILE A 218 -19.52 -2.99 0.00
CA ILE A 218 -18.34 -2.45 0.68
C ILE A 218 -18.44 -0.94 0.79
N SER A 219 -18.29 -0.41 2.00
CA SER A 219 -18.22 1.03 2.22
C SER A 219 -16.91 1.62 1.66
N PRO A 220 -16.95 2.76 0.93
CA PRO A 220 -15.74 3.40 0.39
C PRO A 220 -14.80 3.96 1.47
N GLN A 221 -15.29 4.02 2.71
CA GLN A 221 -14.56 4.49 3.88
C GLN A 221 -13.75 3.41 4.57
N GLU A 222 -13.91 2.15 4.17
CA GLU A 222 -13.24 1.01 4.80
C GLU A 222 -12.07 0.51 3.94
N THR A 223 -11.01 0.06 4.59
CA THR A 223 -9.86 -0.54 3.92
C THR A 223 -9.21 -1.58 4.82
N VAL A 224 -8.67 -2.62 4.22
CA VAL A 224 -7.84 -3.59 4.92
C VAL A 224 -6.38 -3.16 4.83
N ALA A 225 -5.67 -3.19 5.95
CA ALA A 225 -4.26 -2.83 6.01
C ALA A 225 -3.38 -4.09 6.08
N LEU A 226 -2.47 -4.22 5.12
CA LEU A 226 -1.34 -5.15 5.18
C LEU A 226 -0.17 -4.46 5.88
N SER A 227 0.35 -5.08 6.94
CA SER A 227 1.46 -4.53 7.73
C SER A 227 2.75 -5.29 7.44
N PHE A 228 3.82 -4.56 7.20
CA PHE A 228 5.16 -5.09 7.00
C PHE A 228 6.00 -4.89 8.25
N TRP A 229 6.82 -5.88 8.59
CA TRP A 229 7.71 -5.82 9.74
C TRP A 229 9.13 -6.27 9.36
N SER A 230 10.12 -5.54 9.84
CA SER A 230 11.55 -5.84 9.59
C SER A 230 12.12 -6.97 10.46
N GLY A 231 11.37 -7.47 11.44
CA GLY A 231 11.84 -8.46 12.41
C GLY A 231 12.49 -7.86 13.65
N LEU A 232 12.69 -6.54 13.71
CA LEU A 232 13.25 -5.86 14.88
C LEU A 232 12.16 -5.24 15.75
N THR A 233 12.26 -5.41 17.07
CA THR A 233 11.28 -4.89 18.03
C THR A 233 11.31 -3.36 18.11
N LEU A 234 12.52 -2.77 18.17
CA LEU A 234 12.73 -1.34 18.37
C LEU A 234 13.56 -0.73 17.23
N GLY A 235 13.34 0.56 17.00
CA GLY A 235 14.06 1.35 16.00
C GLY A 235 13.19 1.82 14.84
N ARG A 236 13.80 2.68 14.02
CA ARG A 236 13.18 3.27 12.82
C ARG A 236 13.04 2.23 11.71
N ALA A 237 12.19 2.53 10.73
CA ALA A 237 11.95 1.68 9.57
C ALA A 237 11.56 0.22 9.93
N ASN A 238 10.97 -0.02 11.10
CA ASN A 238 10.59 -1.38 11.49
C ASN A 238 9.23 -1.79 11.00
N TYR A 239 8.32 -0.82 10.84
CA TYR A 239 6.93 -1.08 10.52
C TYR A 239 6.56 -0.29 9.26
N GLY A 240 6.00 -0.98 8.27
CA GLY A 240 5.39 -0.40 7.09
C GLY A 240 3.92 -0.82 7.01
N ARG A 241 3.11 -0.07 6.26
CA ARG A 241 1.72 -0.44 5.97
C ARG A 241 1.36 -0.14 4.53
N MET A 242 0.58 -1.03 3.96
CA MET A 242 -0.08 -0.90 2.67
C MET A 242 -1.58 -1.01 2.89
N TYR A 243 -2.32 0.05 2.58
CA TYR A 243 -3.78 0.06 2.70
C TYR A 243 -4.37 -0.38 1.36
N LEU A 244 -5.16 -1.45 1.37
CA LEU A 244 -5.74 -2.03 0.15
C LEU A 244 -7.02 -1.28 -0.22
N PRO A 245 -7.06 -0.55 -1.35
CA PRO A 245 -8.21 0.31 -1.66
C PRO A 245 -9.53 -0.44 -1.76
N HIS A 246 -10.57 0.10 -1.12
CA HIS A 246 -11.95 -0.40 -1.20
C HIS A 246 -12.09 -1.90 -0.94
N THR A 247 -11.34 -2.39 0.04
CA THR A 247 -11.39 -3.77 0.50
C THR A 247 -12.09 -3.85 1.85
N HIS A 248 -12.74 -4.98 2.11
CA HIS A 248 -13.44 -5.25 3.35
C HIS A 248 -13.28 -6.71 3.74
N MET A 249 -12.90 -6.97 4.99
CA MET A 249 -13.00 -8.30 5.58
C MET A 249 -14.40 -8.47 6.18
N ALA A 250 -15.06 -9.59 5.88
CA ALA A 250 -16.32 -9.95 6.51
C ALA A 250 -16.15 -9.99 8.04
N LEU A 251 -17.05 -9.31 8.74
CA LEU A 251 -17.04 -9.20 10.19
C LEU A 251 -17.89 -10.29 10.84
N THR A 252 -17.56 -10.60 12.08
CA THR A 252 -18.37 -11.48 12.92
C THR A 252 -19.67 -10.76 13.29
N THR A 253 -20.80 -11.45 13.31
CA THR A 253 -22.10 -10.83 13.62
C THR A 253 -22.18 -10.18 15.02
N SER A 254 -21.35 -10.62 15.96
CA SER A 254 -21.35 -10.16 17.35
C SER A 254 -20.17 -9.27 17.73
N THR A 255 -19.17 -9.08 16.86
CA THR A 255 -17.96 -8.30 17.19
C THR A 255 -17.46 -7.52 15.98
N PRO A 256 -16.75 -6.40 16.17
CA PRO A 256 -16.17 -5.63 15.06
C PRO A 256 -14.96 -6.32 14.39
N TYR A 257 -14.67 -7.58 14.75
CA TYR A 257 -13.52 -8.31 14.22
C TYR A 257 -13.88 -9.14 12.99
N ALA A 258 -12.92 -9.21 12.07
CA ALA A 258 -12.93 -10.14 10.96
C ALA A 258 -13.15 -11.57 11.43
N LEU A 259 -13.82 -12.35 10.58
CA LEU A 259 -14.01 -13.79 10.74
C LEU A 259 -12.67 -14.51 10.96
N ALA A 260 -12.71 -15.64 11.64
CA ALA A 260 -11.52 -16.46 11.84
C ALA A 260 -10.94 -16.91 10.49
N GLY A 261 -9.61 -16.95 10.37
CA GLY A 261 -8.91 -17.35 9.14
C GLY A 261 -8.54 -16.20 8.21
N VAL A 262 -9.41 -15.21 8.02
CA VAL A 262 -9.21 -14.12 7.03
C VAL A 262 -7.87 -13.41 7.18
N GLN A 263 -7.47 -13.08 8.41
CA GLN A 263 -6.17 -12.45 8.69
C GLN A 263 -4.97 -13.33 8.28
N SER A 264 -5.09 -14.65 8.43
CA SER A 264 -4.01 -15.60 8.14
C SER A 264 -3.87 -15.77 6.64
N ASP A 265 -5.01 -15.87 5.95
CA ASP A 265 -5.05 -15.96 4.49
C ASP A 265 -4.47 -14.69 3.88
N LEU A 266 -4.87 -13.51 4.36
CA LEU A 266 -4.34 -12.23 3.86
C LEU A 266 -2.86 -12.05 4.17
N ALA A 267 -2.39 -12.40 5.37
CA ALA A 267 -0.97 -12.35 5.69
C ALA A 267 -0.15 -13.30 4.79
N THR A 268 -0.68 -14.49 4.51
CA THR A 268 -0.06 -15.48 3.62
C THR A 268 -0.01 -14.98 2.18
N ALA A 269 -1.13 -14.47 1.67
CA ALA A 269 -1.25 -13.88 0.35
C ALA A 269 -0.31 -12.67 0.19
N GLY A 270 -0.24 -11.80 1.20
CA GLY A 270 0.69 -10.68 1.22
C GLY A 270 2.16 -11.12 1.23
N ALA A 271 2.50 -12.22 1.91
CA ALA A 271 3.84 -12.80 1.85
C ALA A 271 4.16 -13.42 0.47
N VAL A 272 3.18 -14.02 -0.20
CA VAL A 272 3.31 -14.47 -1.60
C VAL A 272 3.54 -13.28 -2.53
N PHE A 273 2.77 -12.19 -2.36
CA PHE A 273 2.96 -10.95 -3.12
C PHE A 273 4.36 -10.36 -2.94
N VAL A 274 4.82 -10.20 -1.69
CA VAL A 274 6.18 -9.70 -1.41
C VAL A 274 7.25 -10.58 -2.06
N ARG A 275 7.08 -11.91 -2.02
CA ARG A 275 8.00 -12.83 -2.71
C ARG A 275 7.96 -12.66 -4.22
N ALA A 276 6.77 -12.50 -4.82
CA ALA A 276 6.62 -12.26 -6.25
C ALA A 276 7.36 -10.98 -6.69
N VAL A 277 7.19 -9.89 -5.94
CA VAL A 277 7.92 -8.63 -6.18
C VAL A 277 9.44 -8.84 -6.03
N ASN A 278 9.90 -9.57 -5.02
CA ASN A 278 11.33 -9.83 -4.82
C ASN A 278 11.91 -10.75 -5.91
N THR A 279 11.14 -11.67 -6.48
CA THR A 279 11.61 -12.51 -7.61
C THR A 279 11.71 -11.74 -8.92
N MET A 280 11.07 -10.58 -9.00
CA MET A 280 11.22 -9.62 -10.09
C MET A 280 12.46 -8.72 -9.91
N GLU A 281 13.41 -9.06 -9.04
CA GLU A 281 14.64 -8.26 -8.85
C GLU A 281 15.38 -7.99 -10.16
N ASN A 282 15.39 -8.97 -11.06
CA ASN A 282 16.03 -8.84 -12.37
C ASN A 282 15.26 -7.91 -13.32
N ALA A 283 13.99 -7.58 -13.01
CA ALA A 283 13.16 -6.61 -13.70
C ALA A 283 13.28 -5.18 -13.12
N PHE A 284 14.03 -5.01 -12.03
CA PHE A 284 14.26 -3.70 -11.41
C PHE A 284 15.75 -3.40 -11.33
N VAL A 285 16.41 -3.99 -10.35
CA VAL A 285 17.83 -3.90 -10.03
C VAL A 285 18.18 -5.19 -9.29
N ALA A 286 19.21 -5.91 -9.72
CA ALA A 286 19.62 -7.15 -9.05
C ALA A 286 19.87 -6.93 -7.55
N GLY A 287 19.35 -7.82 -6.70
CA GLY A 287 19.42 -7.68 -5.25
C GLY A 287 18.42 -6.68 -4.65
N SER A 288 17.43 -6.24 -5.42
CA SER A 288 16.34 -5.41 -4.92
C SER A 288 15.22 -6.23 -4.28
N GLY A 289 14.53 -5.64 -3.32
CA GLY A 289 13.37 -6.24 -2.67
C GLY A 289 12.47 -5.23 -2.00
N VAL A 290 11.32 -5.68 -1.53
CA VAL A 290 10.37 -4.85 -0.79
C VAL A 290 10.99 -4.44 0.54
N ASP A 291 11.03 -3.14 0.76
CA ASP A 291 11.72 -2.52 1.89
C ASP A 291 10.83 -1.52 2.63
N ILE A 292 11.15 -1.35 3.91
CA ILE A 292 10.60 -0.31 4.78
C ILE A 292 11.66 0.81 4.85
N LEU A 293 11.27 2.00 4.42
CA LEU A 293 12.14 3.19 4.42
C LEU A 293 11.65 4.20 5.46
N SER A 294 12.60 4.87 6.10
CA SER A 294 12.37 5.99 7.00
C SER A 294 13.34 7.10 6.63
N SER A 295 12.85 8.33 6.44
CA SER A 295 13.69 9.52 6.30
C SER A 295 14.13 10.11 7.64
N VAL A 296 13.52 9.70 8.77
CA VAL A 296 13.82 10.31 10.07
C VAL A 296 15.30 10.12 10.49
N GLY A 297 16.00 11.24 10.72
CA GLY A 297 17.42 11.32 11.11
C GLY A 297 18.36 11.08 9.94
N SER A 298 19.28 10.11 10.03
CA SER A 298 20.18 9.74 8.92
C SER A 298 19.50 8.93 7.82
N GLY A 299 18.19 8.72 7.92
CA GLY A 299 17.46 7.73 7.14
C GLY A 299 17.79 6.29 7.55
N LEU A 300 16.88 5.37 7.27
CA LEU A 300 17.10 3.92 7.46
C LEU A 300 16.26 3.11 6.47
N VAL A 301 16.84 2.03 5.97
CA VAL A 301 16.17 1.04 5.11
C VAL A 301 16.27 -0.31 5.79
N LYS A 302 15.16 -1.06 5.82
CA LYS A 302 15.13 -2.42 6.33
C LYS A 302 14.28 -3.32 5.43
N PRO A 303 14.69 -4.58 5.22
CA PRO A 303 13.89 -5.54 4.47
C PRO A 303 12.59 -5.84 5.19
N VAL A 304 11.57 -6.16 4.41
CA VAL A 304 10.37 -6.80 4.95
C VAL A 304 10.69 -8.25 5.31
N ALA A 305 10.78 -8.54 6.61
CA ALA A 305 11.02 -9.90 7.12
C ALA A 305 9.72 -10.66 7.40
N GLN A 306 8.64 -9.95 7.73
CA GLN A 306 7.32 -10.53 8.00
C GLN A 306 6.20 -9.67 7.42
N VAL A 307 5.13 -10.33 7.04
CA VAL A 307 3.86 -9.72 6.64
C VAL A 307 2.80 -10.10 7.67
N ARG A 308 1.98 -9.14 8.07
CA ARG A 308 0.89 -9.31 9.05
C ARG A 308 -0.37 -8.65 8.51
N ALA A 309 -1.53 -9.18 8.88
CA ALA A 309 -2.82 -8.53 8.66
C ALA A 309 -3.52 -8.34 10.00
N GLY A 310 -4.21 -7.21 10.14
CA GLY A 310 -5.05 -6.94 11.31
C GLY A 310 -6.41 -7.66 11.20
N ARG A 311 -7.13 -7.75 12.32
CA ARG A 311 -8.52 -8.26 12.37
C ARG A 311 -9.57 -7.17 12.19
N LEU A 312 -9.17 -5.92 12.08
CA LEU A 312 -10.07 -4.79 12.00
C LEU A 312 -9.92 -4.16 10.61
N ASN A 313 -11.05 -3.85 10.00
CA ASN A 313 -11.08 -2.94 8.86
C ASN A 313 -10.71 -1.55 9.40
N ASP A 314 -9.79 -0.87 8.72
CA ASP A 314 -9.43 0.50 9.04
C ASP A 314 -10.47 1.45 8.43
N THR A 315 -10.80 2.51 9.18
CA THR A 315 -11.73 3.54 8.72
C THR A 315 -10.91 4.73 8.27
N GLN A 316 -11.04 5.11 7.00
CA GLN A 316 -10.35 6.27 6.44
C GLN A 316 -11.03 7.56 6.92
N ARG A 317 -10.75 7.98 8.15
CA ARG A 317 -11.34 9.18 8.78
C ARG A 317 -11.22 10.43 7.91
N ARG A 318 -10.10 10.59 7.19
CA ARG A 318 -9.90 11.71 6.26
C ARG A 318 -10.89 11.67 5.09
N ARG A 319 -11.20 10.49 4.55
CA ARG A 319 -12.20 10.34 3.49
C ARG A 319 -13.59 10.65 4.01
N ARG A 320 -13.96 10.11 5.19
CA ARG A 320 -15.25 10.42 5.83
C ARG A 320 -15.45 11.94 5.99
N ASN A 321 -14.43 12.65 6.44
CA ASN A 321 -14.52 14.10 6.65
C ASN A 321 -14.66 14.91 5.34
N ASN A 322 -14.32 14.33 4.19
CA ASN A 322 -14.43 14.99 2.88
C ASN A 322 -15.75 14.69 2.16
N LEU A 323 -16.55 13.75 2.67
CA LEU A 323 -17.85 13.41 2.09
C LEU A 323 -18.92 14.32 2.69
N THR A 324 -19.81 14.83 1.84
CA THR A 324 -20.99 15.60 2.28
C THR A 324 -22.00 14.63 2.89
N GLU A 325 -22.38 14.85 4.14
CA GLU A 325 -23.47 14.12 4.79
C GLU A 325 -24.79 14.87 4.57
N ASP A 326 -25.74 14.23 3.88
CA ASP A 326 -27.09 14.74 3.73
C ASP A 326 -27.94 14.32 4.93
N TYR A 327 -28.35 15.29 5.76
CA TYR A 327 -29.17 15.04 6.93
C TYR A 327 -30.66 15.19 6.61
N VAL A 328 -31.46 14.17 6.96
CA VAL A 328 -32.92 14.30 6.99
C VAL A 328 -33.33 14.76 8.38
N VAL A 329 -33.86 15.97 8.47
CA VAL A 329 -34.41 16.51 9.72
C VAL A 329 -35.88 16.11 9.82
N VAL A 330 -36.21 15.32 10.85
CA VAL A 330 -37.60 14.99 11.21
C VAL A 330 -37.98 15.84 12.42
N ALA A 331 -39.05 16.62 12.30
CA ALA A 331 -39.59 17.36 13.43
C ALA A 331 -40.17 16.39 14.47
N VAL A 332 -39.84 16.63 15.75
CA VAL A 332 -40.38 15.91 16.91
C VAL A 332 -41.45 16.76 17.58
#